data_AF-A0A3D4T776-F1
#
_entry.id   AF-A0A3D4T776-F1
#
_cell.length_a   1.000
_cell.length_b   1.000
_cell.length_c   1.000
_cell.angle_alpha   90.00
_cell.angle_beta   90.00
_cell.angle_gamma   90.00
#
_symmetry.space_group_name_H-M   'P 1'
#
loop_
_entity.id
_entity.type
_entity.pdbx_description
1 polymer ?
#
loop_
_entity_poly.entity_id
_entity_poly.type
_entity_poly.pdbx_seq_one_letter_code
_entity_poly.pdbx_strand_id
1 'polypeptide(L)' 'MKYDTEKIRSANPLREWLERYGIEFDRKGFAKCPFHNEKTASFRV' A
#
# COMPACT_ATOMS: atom_id res chain seq x y z
N MET A 1 -9.83 -18.77 -19.31
CA MET A 1 -9.42 -19.05 -17.92
C MET A 1 -9.88 -17.89 -17.06
N LYS A 2 -10.74 -18.14 -16.05
CA LYS A 2 -11.22 -17.08 -15.15
C LYS A 2 -10.35 -17.12 -13.90
N TYR A 3 -9.74 -16.00 -13.55
CA TYR A 3 -8.93 -15.92 -12.34
C TYR A 3 -9.84 -15.83 -11.11
N ASP A 4 -9.41 -16.47 -10.02
CA ASP A 4 -10.00 -16.28 -8.71
C ASP A 4 -9.45 -14.99 -8.10
N THR A 5 -10.15 -13.88 -8.36
CA THR A 5 -9.73 -12.54 -7.94
C THR A 5 -9.75 -12.38 -6.42
N GLU A 6 -10.64 -13.09 -5.71
CA GLU A 6 -10.72 -13.04 -4.25
C GLU A 6 -9.53 -13.75 -3.61
N LYS A 7 -9.14 -14.91 -4.16
CA LYS A 7 -7.92 -15.60 -3.74
C LYS A 7 -6.67 -14.79 -4.03
N ILE A 8 -6.60 -14.12 -5.19
CA ILE A 8 -5.48 -13.23 -5.51
C ILE A 8 -5.42 -12.07 -4.51
N ARG A 9 -6.54 -11.38 -4.27
CA ARG A 9 -6.58 -10.24 -3.34
C ARG A 9 -6.18 -10.65 -1.91
N SER A 10 -6.72 -11.76 -1.40
CA SER A 10 -6.45 -12.21 -0.03
C SER A 10 -5.00 -12.68 0.17
N ALA A 11 -4.36 -13.23 -0.86
CA ALA A 11 -2.95 -13.61 -0.83
C ALA A 11 -1.97 -12.43 -1.01
N ASN A 12 -2.47 -11.23 -1.33
CA ASN A 12 -1.64 -10.05 -1.64
C ASN A 12 -2.06 -8.84 -0.79
N PRO A 13 -1.69 -8.80 0.51
CA PRO A 13 -1.95 -7.64 1.35
C PRO A 13 -1.29 -6.39 0.77
N LEU A 14 -2.09 -5.35 0.52
CA LEU A 14 -1.63 -4.15 -0.19
C LEU A 14 -0.46 -3.46 0.53
N ARG A 15 -0.49 -3.40 1.87
CA ARG A 15 0.58 -2.80 2.69
C ARG A 15 1.95 -3.47 2.44
N GLU A 16 2.00 -4.80 2.46
CA GLU A 16 3.25 -5.54 2.27
C GLU A 16 3.85 -5.28 0.88
N TRP A 17 2.99 -5.16 -0.14
CA TRP A 17 3.43 -4.82 -1.49
C TRP A 17 3.95 -3.39 -1.57
N LEU A 18 3.30 -2.43 -0.93
CA LEU A 18 3.74 -1.03 -0.91
C LEU A 18 5.08 -0.85 -0.18
N GLU A 19 5.30 -1.58 0.91
CA GLU A 19 6.58 -1.59 1.63
C GLU A 19 7.73 -2.10 0.73
N ARG A 20 7.46 -3.06 -0.18
CA ARG A 20 8.45 -3.50 -1.20
C ARG A 20 8.80 -2.43 -2.23
N TYR A 21 7.90 -1.48 -2.48
CA TYR A 21 8.17 -0.31 -3.32
C TYR A 21 8.87 0.82 -2.54
N GLY A 22 9.23 0.60 -1.27
CA GLY A 22 9.92 1.58 -0.42
C GLY A 22 8.97 2.57 0.26
N ILE A 23 7.67 2.28 0.32
CA ILE A 23 6.71 3.12 1.05
C ILE A 23 6.77 2.73 2.53
N GLU A 24 7.21 3.66 3.36
CA GLU A 24 7.33 3.47 4.80
C GLU A 24 6.11 4.02 5.54
N PHE A 25 5.47 3.16 6.33
CA PHE A 25 4.36 3.55 7.18
C PHE A 25 4.82 3.84 8.61
N ASP A 26 4.32 4.93 9.19
CA ASP A 26 4.53 5.26 10.59
C ASP A 26 3.72 4.33 11.53
N ARG A 27 3.90 4.50 12.84
CA ARG A 27 3.19 3.72 13.86
C ARG A 27 1.66 3.93 13.84
N LYS A 28 1.18 5.00 13.22
CA LYS A 28 -0.25 5.32 13.07
C LYS A 28 -0.80 4.83 11.72
N GLY A 29 0.04 4.23 10.87
CA GLY A 29 -0.33 3.70 9.56
C GLY A 29 -0.35 4.73 8.44
N PHE A 30 0.35 5.86 8.58
CA PHE A 30 0.46 6.88 7.54
C PHE A 30 1.81 6.79 6.82
N ALA A 31 1.82 7.08 5.52
CA ALA A 31 3.02 7.24 4.72
C ALA A 31 2.96 8.54 3.90
N LYS A 32 4.10 8.94 3.33
CA LYS A 32 4.10 9.96 2.28
C LYS A 32 3.42 9.43 1.02
N CYS A 33 2.58 10.24 0.40
CA CYS A 33 1.90 9.81 -0.82
C CYS A 33 2.91 9.62 -1.98
N PRO A 34 2.91 8.47 -2.66
CA PRO A 34 3.75 8.26 -3.83
C PRO A 34 3.18 8.90 -5.11
N PHE A 35 1.94 9.39 -5.09
CA PHE A 35 1.21 9.87 -6.27
C PHE A 35 1.22 11.39 -6.43
N HIS A 36 1.47 12.13 -5.35
CA HIS A 36 1.57 13.59 -5.38
C HIS A 36 2.66 14.07 -4.42
N ASN A 37 3.37 15.12 -4.82
CA ASN A 37 4.52 15.62 -4.07
C ASN A 37 4.09 16.56 -2.94
N GLU A 38 3.89 16.00 -1.76
CA GLU A 38 3.54 16.73 -0.55
C GLU A 38 4.55 16.49 0.58
N LYS A 39 4.67 17.48 1.47
CA LYS A 39 5.59 17.39 2.60
C LYS A 39 5.07 16.45 3.69
N THR A 40 3.75 16.44 3.91
CA THR A 40 3.06 15.72 4.99
C THR A 40 2.70 14.30 4.58
N ALA A 41 2.65 13.37 5.54
CA ALA A 41 2.15 12.03 5.31
C ALA A 41 0.61 12.05 5.24
N SER A 42 0.03 11.97 4.04
CA SER A 42 -1.43 11.89 3.84
C SER A 42 -1.94 10.51 3.41
N PHE A 43 -1.04 9.60 3.03
CA PHE A 43 -1.41 8.32 2.47
C PHE A 43 -1.63 7.27 3.56
N ARG A 44 -2.70 6.50 3.47
CA ARG A 44 -3.07 5.43 4.42
C ARG A 44 -3.76 4.28 3.69
N VAL A 45 -3.53 3.07 4.19
CA VAL A 45 -4.02 1.81 3.62
C VAL A 45 -4.53 0.89 4.73
#